data_AF-A0A843DWG8-F1
#
_entry.id   AF-A0A843DWG8-F1
#
_cell.length_a   1.000
_cell.length_b   1.000
_cell.length_c   1.000
_cell.angle_alpha   90.00
_cell.angle_beta   90.00
_cell.angle_gamma   90.00
#
_symmetry.space_group_name_H-M   'P 1'
#
loop_
_entity.id
_entity.type
_entity.pdbx_description
1 polymer ?
#
loop_
_entity_poly.entity_id
_entity_poly.type
_entity_poly.pdbx_seq_one_letter_code
_entity_poly.pdbx_strand_id
1 'polypeptide(L)'
;MDPDLKSYLTSALTAMIISTILVLVFTDFAIEECILPLISIFALYPLVVLSLYMFLEGKNYRWVNGMDWEAMTEQGRINAVSYWGAYMLVGSIVMIFAINIMLGYMLFGIFLIILGVIIMMIPVVRRETAESKQFIARPKGTKVALFIAVTLLAMVPAVGLAGAEMTSDTVIVEFTDEGVHISAPMVDRTFKYDEIEQLGLDPNFDKGKRLIGYGTPYICSGTFKNDALGSYTLMSYTKVKPCVFFLYGERYFAFNQLTDELTQQAYEELLSKVAKG
;
A
#
# COMPACT_ATOMS: atom_id res chain seq x y z
N MET A 1 17.36 -11.37 30.91
CA MET A 1 16.65 -10.32 30.14
C MET A 1 15.86 -9.48 31.12
N ASP A 2 15.94 -8.14 31.05
CA ASP A 2 15.19 -7.22 31.93
C ASP A 2 13.68 -7.57 31.90
N PRO A 3 13.01 -7.77 33.05
CA PRO A 3 11.57 -8.07 33.11
C PRO A 3 10.71 -7.07 32.36
N ASP A 4 11.08 -5.78 32.39
CA ASP A 4 10.35 -4.73 31.69
C ASP A 4 10.49 -4.92 30.18
N LEU A 5 11.72 -5.15 29.70
CA LEU A 5 11.98 -5.43 28.28
C LEU A 5 11.22 -6.66 27.79
N LYS A 6 11.15 -7.72 28.61
CA LYS A 6 10.36 -8.91 28.29
C LYS A 6 8.88 -8.55 28.10
N SER A 7 8.33 -7.73 28.99
CA SER A 7 6.95 -7.24 28.87
C SER A 7 6.73 -6.49 27.56
N TYR A 8 7.61 -5.54 27.21
CA TYR A 8 7.52 -4.77 25.97
C TYR A 8 7.61 -5.67 24.72
N LEU A 9 8.52 -6.65 24.72
CA LEU A 9 8.67 -7.61 23.60
C LEU A 9 7.47 -8.55 23.46
N THR A 10 6.89 -9.02 24.57
CA THR A 10 5.66 -9.83 24.50
C THR A 10 4.48 -9.01 23.99
N SER A 11 4.32 -7.76 24.45
CA SER A 11 3.27 -6.87 23.95
C SER A 11 3.45 -6.55 22.48
N ALA A 12 4.70 -6.37 22.03
CA ALA A 12 5.03 -6.18 20.63
C ALA A 12 4.65 -7.39 19.77
N LEU A 13 5.03 -8.60 20.20
CA LEU A 13 4.68 -9.83 19.48
C LEU A 13 3.15 -9.99 19.37
N THR A 14 2.43 -9.73 20.45
CA THR A 14 0.96 -9.76 20.45
C THR A 14 0.38 -8.73 19.48
N ALA A 15 0.90 -7.50 19.47
CA ALA A 15 0.46 -6.46 18.55
C ALA A 15 0.74 -6.83 17.08
N MET A 16 1.91 -7.40 16.78
CA MET A 16 2.24 -7.89 15.43
C MET A 16 1.28 -8.99 14.96
N ILE A 17 0.95 -9.94 15.83
CA ILE A 17 0.00 -11.02 15.51
C ILE A 17 -1.38 -10.44 15.27
N ILE A 18 -1.88 -9.58 16.17
CA ILE A 18 -3.19 -8.94 16.04
C ILE A 18 -3.26 -8.17 14.73
N SER A 19 -2.25 -7.39 14.37
CA SER A 19 -2.29 -6.63 13.13
C SER A 19 -2.11 -7.45 11.88
N THR A 20 -1.34 -8.54 11.93
CA THR A 20 -1.30 -9.51 10.83
C THR A 20 -2.71 -10.07 10.59
N ILE A 21 -3.43 -10.43 11.67
CA ILE A 21 -4.81 -10.88 11.59
C ILE A 21 -5.72 -9.77 11.08
N LEU A 22 -5.58 -8.53 11.58
CA LEU A 22 -6.41 -7.40 11.12
C LEU A 22 -6.20 -7.09 9.64
N VAL A 23 -4.96 -7.11 9.16
CA VAL A 23 -4.67 -7.01 7.72
C VAL A 23 -5.38 -8.14 7.00
N LEU A 24 -5.11 -9.40 7.35
CA LEU A 24 -5.69 -10.55 6.65
C LEU A 24 -7.23 -10.65 6.70
N VAL A 25 -7.88 -10.12 7.75
CA VAL A 25 -9.34 -10.22 7.96
C VAL A 25 -10.10 -9.02 7.40
N PHE A 26 -9.55 -7.81 7.51
CA PHE A 26 -10.26 -6.58 7.14
C PHE A 26 -9.88 -6.05 5.76
N THR A 27 -8.90 -6.66 5.09
CA THR A 27 -8.58 -6.29 3.72
C THR A 27 -9.14 -7.31 2.74
N ASP A 28 -10.03 -6.87 1.86
CA ASP A 28 -10.41 -7.60 0.63
C ASP A 28 -9.28 -7.60 -0.43
N PHE A 29 -8.05 -7.26 -0.02
CA PHE A 29 -6.89 -7.10 -0.89
C PHE A 29 -6.32 -8.45 -1.33
N ALA A 30 -5.75 -8.47 -2.54
CA ALA A 30 -5.00 -9.62 -3.01
C ALA A 30 -3.79 -9.88 -2.09
N ILE A 31 -3.39 -11.14 -1.91
CA ILE A 31 -2.26 -11.53 -1.03
C ILE A 31 -0.99 -10.74 -1.35
N GLU A 32 -0.79 -10.37 -2.62
CA GLU A 32 0.33 -9.57 -3.11
C GLU A 32 0.40 -8.15 -2.53
N GLU A 33 -0.74 -7.52 -2.28
CA GLU A 33 -0.83 -6.18 -1.69
C GLU A 33 -0.52 -6.19 -0.18
N CYS A 34 -0.65 -7.36 0.46
CA CYS A 34 -0.31 -7.56 1.87
C CYS A 34 1.20 -7.78 2.10
N ILE A 35 1.98 -8.12 1.06
CA ILE A 35 3.40 -8.50 1.24
C ILE A 35 4.24 -7.37 1.81
N LEU A 36 4.15 -6.16 1.25
CA LEU A 36 4.94 -5.01 1.70
C LEU A 36 4.53 -4.51 3.11
N PRO A 37 3.22 -4.37 3.42
CA PRO A 37 2.77 -4.12 4.80
C PRO A 37 3.28 -5.16 5.79
N LEU A 38 3.23 -6.46 5.46
CA LEU A 38 3.76 -7.52 6.32
C LEU A 38 5.27 -7.37 6.52
N ILE A 39 6.05 -7.12 5.45
CA ILE A 39 7.49 -6.85 5.57
C ILE A 39 7.75 -5.67 6.50
N SER A 40 6.97 -4.59 6.41
CA SER A 40 7.11 -3.43 7.30
C SER A 40 6.86 -3.78 8.77
N ILE A 41 5.83 -4.59 9.04
CA ILE A 41 5.49 -5.06 10.39
C ILE A 41 6.62 -5.96 10.93
N PHE A 42 7.13 -6.91 10.15
CA PHE A 42 8.14 -7.84 10.64
C PHE A 42 9.54 -7.23 10.74
N ALA A 43 9.91 -6.31 9.84
CA ALA A 43 11.25 -5.72 9.80
C ALA A 43 11.40 -4.50 10.72
N LEU A 44 10.41 -3.61 10.76
CA LEU A 44 10.56 -2.28 11.39
C LEU A 44 9.84 -2.14 12.73
N TYR A 45 8.75 -2.88 12.97
CA TYR A 45 8.03 -2.78 14.24
C TYR A 45 8.86 -3.22 15.47
N PRO A 46 9.70 -4.27 15.43
CA PRO A 46 10.62 -4.56 16.52
C PRO A 46 11.54 -3.38 16.85
N LEU A 47 11.91 -2.60 15.83
CA LEU A 47 12.77 -1.43 15.97
C LEU A 47 12.01 -0.25 16.59
N VAL A 48 10.72 -0.06 16.28
CA VAL A 48 9.81 0.88 16.98
C VAL A 48 9.70 0.55 18.46
N VAL A 49 9.52 -0.72 18.80
CA VAL A 49 9.36 -1.16 20.20
C VAL A 49 10.65 -0.94 20.99
N LEU A 50 11.79 -1.32 20.41
CA LEU A 50 13.09 -1.15 21.04
C LEU A 50 13.43 0.34 21.22
N SER A 51 13.22 1.15 20.19
CA SER A 51 13.49 2.59 20.22
C SER A 51 12.59 3.32 21.21
N LEU A 52 11.32 2.93 21.30
CA LEU A 52 10.39 3.44 22.30
C LEU A 52 10.81 3.04 23.73
N TYR A 53 11.24 1.80 23.95
CA TYR A 53 11.78 1.37 25.23
C TYR A 53 13.02 2.19 25.63
N MET A 54 13.97 2.38 24.71
CA MET A 54 15.15 3.22 24.93
C MET A 54 14.76 4.65 25.28
N PHE A 55 13.79 5.23 24.55
CA PHE A 55 13.29 6.58 24.79
C PHE A 55 12.61 6.74 26.16
N LEU A 56 11.83 5.74 26.57
CA LEU A 56 11.02 5.80 27.80
C LEU A 56 11.78 5.43 29.06
N GLU A 57 12.77 4.55 28.96
CA GLU A 57 13.50 4.01 30.12
C GLU A 57 14.97 4.46 30.18
N GLY A 58 15.56 4.94 29.07
CA GLY A 58 16.98 5.26 29.01
C GLY A 58 17.90 4.05 29.25
N LYS A 59 17.38 2.83 29.06
CA LYS A 59 18.07 1.55 29.30
C LYS A 59 18.51 0.88 27.99
N ASN A 60 19.39 -0.13 28.11
CA ASN A 60 19.95 -0.92 27.00
C ASN A 60 20.98 -0.19 26.11
N TYR A 61 21.81 0.69 26.70
CA TYR A 61 22.93 1.34 26.00
C TYR A 61 23.85 0.36 25.25
N ARG A 62 24.00 -0.88 25.73
CA ARG A 62 24.85 -1.92 25.12
C ARG A 62 24.45 -2.31 23.69
N TRP A 63 23.25 -1.92 23.25
CA TRP A 63 22.76 -2.16 21.89
C TRP A 63 23.23 -1.10 20.91
N VAL A 64 23.68 0.04 21.42
CA VAL A 64 24.23 1.13 20.63
C VAL A 64 25.74 0.97 20.60
N ASN A 65 26.25 0.48 19.47
CA ASN A 65 27.67 0.28 19.26
C ASN A 65 28.38 1.59 18.88
N GLY A 66 29.69 1.65 19.15
CA GLY A 66 30.52 2.79 18.72
C GLY A 66 30.60 3.96 19.69
N MET A 67 30.10 3.82 20.92
CA MET A 67 30.29 4.79 22.00
C MET A 67 31.03 4.16 23.20
N ASP A 68 31.89 4.94 23.84
CA ASP A 68 32.56 4.54 25.07
C ASP A 68 31.62 4.76 26.27
N TRP A 69 30.76 3.78 26.50
CA TRP A 69 29.76 3.82 27.56
C TRP A 69 30.37 3.77 28.96
N GLU A 70 31.55 3.18 29.11
CA GLU A 70 32.20 3.01 30.40
C GLU A 70 32.80 4.33 30.89
N ALA A 71 33.22 5.19 29.96
CA ALA A 71 33.65 6.55 30.27
C ALA A 71 32.50 7.50 30.68
N MET A 72 31.24 7.14 30.42
CA MET A 72 30.09 8.00 30.72
C MET A 72 29.54 7.78 32.14
N THR A 73 29.11 8.87 32.77
CA THR A 73 28.33 8.80 34.01
C THR A 73 27.02 8.04 33.81
N GLU A 74 26.47 7.44 34.87
CA GLU A 74 25.19 6.73 34.79
C GLU A 74 24.06 7.59 34.23
N GLN A 75 23.93 8.84 34.70
CA GLN A 75 22.95 9.77 34.18
C GLN A 75 23.22 10.17 32.72
N GLY A 76 24.49 10.36 32.36
CA GLY A 76 24.89 10.63 30.97
C GLY A 76 24.51 9.50 30.02
N ARG A 77 24.68 8.24 30.46
CA ARG A 77 24.24 7.05 29.72
C ARG A 77 22.73 7.05 29.51
N ILE A 78 21.95 7.29 30.57
CA ILE A 78 20.48 7.29 30.51
C ILE A 78 19.98 8.38 29.55
N ASN A 79 20.52 9.59 29.65
CA ASN A 79 20.17 10.70 28.77
C ASN A 79 20.51 10.37 27.31
N ALA A 80 21.71 9.86 27.05
CA ALA A 80 22.16 9.51 25.70
C ALA A 80 21.25 8.43 25.10
N VAL A 81 20.97 7.36 25.84
CA VAL A 81 20.09 6.28 25.36
C VAL A 81 18.69 6.78 25.06
N SER A 82 18.12 7.61 25.94
CA SER A 82 16.78 8.16 25.70
C SER A 82 16.77 9.04 24.45
N TYR A 83 17.79 9.87 24.26
CA TYR A 83 17.94 10.68 23.06
C TYR A 83 18.06 9.83 21.79
N TRP A 84 18.93 8.81 21.80
CA TRP A 84 19.05 7.87 20.69
C TRP A 84 17.74 7.15 20.40
N GLY A 85 17.04 6.68 21.44
CA GLY A 85 15.72 6.06 21.33
C GLY A 85 14.71 6.96 20.62
N ALA A 86 14.71 8.27 20.90
CA ALA A 86 13.79 9.21 20.24
C ALA A 86 14.03 9.31 18.72
N TYR A 87 15.28 9.45 18.28
CA TYR A 87 15.62 9.55 16.85
C TYR A 87 15.41 8.22 16.12
N MET A 88 15.77 7.11 16.76
CA MET A 88 15.47 5.79 16.24
C MET A 88 13.96 5.59 16.08
N LEU A 89 13.16 6.04 17.03
CA LEU A 89 11.71 5.92 16.98
C LEU A 89 11.12 6.73 15.83
N VAL A 90 11.49 8.01 15.71
CA VAL A 90 11.01 8.88 14.63
C VAL A 90 11.41 8.33 13.26
N GLY A 91 12.68 7.93 13.10
CA GLY A 91 13.16 7.36 11.83
C GLY A 91 12.45 6.06 11.46
N SER A 92 12.17 5.19 12.44
CA SER A 92 11.43 3.94 12.23
C SER A 92 10.00 4.18 11.75
N ILE A 93 9.31 5.13 12.39
CA ILE A 93 7.93 5.48 12.00
C ILE A 93 7.95 6.02 10.56
N VAL A 94 8.86 6.93 10.22
CA VAL A 94 9.00 7.45 8.85
C VAL A 94 9.22 6.31 7.85
N MET A 95 10.08 5.34 8.15
CA MET A 95 10.31 4.19 7.28
C MET A 95 9.09 3.27 7.14
N ILE A 96 8.31 3.07 8.20
CA ILE A 96 7.06 2.29 8.13
C ILE A 96 6.06 2.97 7.18
N PHE A 97 5.87 4.28 7.30
CA PHE A 97 5.04 5.03 6.34
C PHE A 97 5.60 4.95 4.92
N ALA A 98 6.92 5.04 4.77
CA ALA A 98 7.60 5.00 3.48
C ALA A 98 7.36 3.70 2.71
N ILE A 99 7.45 2.53 3.38
CA ILE A 99 7.19 1.22 2.75
C ILE A 99 5.75 1.12 2.24
N ASN A 100 4.79 1.67 2.98
CA ASN A 100 3.39 1.68 2.55
C ASN A 100 3.17 2.61 1.34
N ILE A 101 3.87 3.75 1.29
CA ILE A 101 3.82 4.67 0.14
C ILE A 101 4.48 4.08 -1.11
N MET A 102 5.45 3.17 -0.97
CA MET A 102 6.15 2.56 -2.12
C MET A 102 5.22 1.80 -3.07
N LEU A 103 4.07 1.32 -2.59
CA LEU A 103 3.06 0.65 -3.43
C LEU A 103 2.56 1.56 -4.56
N GLY A 104 2.28 2.83 -4.26
CA GLY A 104 1.80 3.80 -5.26
C GLY A 104 2.87 4.76 -5.81
N TYR A 105 3.89 5.09 -5.01
CA TYR A 105 4.90 6.11 -5.33
C TYR A 105 6.31 5.66 -4.96
N MET A 106 6.84 4.69 -5.70
CA MET A 106 8.13 4.04 -5.41
C MET A 106 9.28 5.02 -5.14
N LEU A 107 9.51 6.03 -5.99
CA LEU A 107 10.60 6.99 -5.82
C LEU A 107 10.44 7.84 -4.54
N PHE A 108 9.21 8.25 -4.24
CA PHE A 108 8.93 9.04 -3.04
C PHE A 108 9.05 8.19 -1.78
N GLY A 109 8.62 6.92 -1.82
CA GLY A 109 8.85 5.96 -0.75
C GLY A 109 10.34 5.73 -0.49
N ILE A 110 11.16 5.54 -1.54
CA ILE A 110 12.62 5.40 -1.40
C ILE A 110 13.24 6.65 -0.75
N PHE A 111 12.83 7.84 -1.20
CA PHE A 111 13.27 9.10 -0.60
C PHE A 111 12.97 9.16 0.91
N LEU A 112 11.77 8.76 1.32
CA LEU A 112 11.37 8.73 2.74
C LEU A 112 12.12 7.66 3.54
N ILE A 113 12.46 6.51 2.94
CA ILE A 113 13.33 5.51 3.59
C ILE A 113 14.69 6.13 3.88
N ILE A 114 15.31 6.77 2.88
CA ILE A 114 16.61 7.43 3.04
C ILE A 114 16.54 8.52 4.12
N LEU A 115 15.47 9.33 4.12
CA LEU A 115 15.24 10.34 5.15
C LEU A 115 15.13 9.71 6.55
N GLY A 116 14.39 8.61 6.68
CA GLY A 116 14.27 7.85 7.93
C GLY A 116 15.63 7.37 8.45
N VAL A 117 16.46 6.80 7.59
CA VAL A 117 17.84 6.38 7.93
C VAL A 117 18.69 7.58 8.34
N ILE A 118 18.63 8.70 7.62
CA ILE A 118 19.37 9.93 7.98
C ILE A 118 18.97 10.40 9.38
N ILE A 119 17.67 10.43 9.71
CA ILE A 119 17.18 10.80 11.04
C ILE A 119 17.79 9.90 12.12
N MET A 120 17.85 8.59 11.88
CA MET A 120 18.46 7.64 12.84
C MET A 120 19.96 7.84 13.02
N MET A 121 20.65 8.38 12.01
CA MET A 121 22.10 8.63 12.04
C MET A 121 22.47 9.97 12.71
N ILE A 122 21.54 10.90 12.91
CA ILE A 122 21.79 12.18 13.59
C ILE A 122 22.52 12.02 14.93
N PRO A 123 22.07 11.17 15.88
CA PRO A 123 22.76 11.00 17.16
C PRO A 123 24.17 10.40 17.02
N VAL A 124 24.42 9.58 15.98
CA VAL A 124 25.76 9.05 15.66
C VAL A 124 26.70 10.18 15.25
N VAL A 125 26.26 11.01 14.29
CA VAL A 125 27.07 12.08 13.71
C VAL A 125 27.35 13.18 14.72
N ARG A 126 26.34 13.54 15.52
CA ARG A 126 26.48 14.61 16.50
C ARG A 126 27.40 14.25 17.67
N ARG A 127 27.72 12.95 17.87
CA ARG A 127 28.50 12.46 19.02
C ARG A 127 28.06 13.09 20.35
N GLU A 128 26.79 13.49 20.44
CA GLU A 128 26.25 14.17 21.60
C GLU A 128 26.07 13.11 22.69
N THR A 129 27.10 12.98 23.53
CA THR A 129 26.92 12.68 24.95
C THR A 129 25.88 13.67 25.45
N ALA A 130 24.63 13.21 25.64
CA ALA A 130 23.47 14.05 25.95
C ALA A 130 23.55 14.68 27.36
N GLU A 131 24.60 15.45 27.63
CA GLU A 131 24.76 16.22 28.86
C GLU A 131 23.79 17.41 28.88
N SER A 132 23.32 17.88 27.73
CA SER A 132 22.42 19.05 27.63
C SER A 132 20.93 18.75 27.80
N LYS A 133 20.50 17.48 27.80
CA LYS A 133 19.08 17.09 27.94
C LYS A 133 18.91 16.06 29.05
N GLN A 134 18.40 16.50 30.19
CA GLN A 134 18.06 15.61 31.30
C GLN A 134 16.90 14.69 30.92
N PHE A 135 17.08 13.40 31.13
CA PHE A 135 16.01 12.41 31.04
C PHE A 135 14.97 12.67 32.13
N ILE A 136 13.71 12.81 31.71
CA ILE A 136 12.58 12.96 32.63
C ILE A 136 11.82 11.64 32.64
N ALA A 137 11.88 10.94 33.78
CA ALA A 137 11.14 9.70 33.96
C ALA A 137 9.63 9.96 33.87
N ARG A 138 8.95 9.18 33.04
CA ARG A 138 7.51 9.28 32.83
C ARG A 138 6.76 8.34 33.77
N PRO A 139 5.56 8.71 34.27
CA PRO A 139 4.77 7.82 35.10
C PRO A 139 4.29 6.61 34.29
N LYS A 140 4.05 5.49 34.99
CA LYS A 140 3.71 4.19 34.38
C LYS A 140 2.50 4.28 33.43
N GLY A 141 1.46 5.02 33.80
CA GLY A 141 0.28 5.22 32.95
C GLY A 141 0.60 5.91 31.62
N THR A 142 1.44 6.94 31.63
CA THR A 142 1.87 7.64 30.41
C THR A 142 2.74 6.75 29.52
N LYS A 143 3.61 5.91 30.09
CA LYS A 143 4.42 4.95 29.33
C LYS A 143 3.53 3.96 28.57
N VAL A 144 2.53 3.39 29.25
CA VAL A 144 1.56 2.46 28.65
C VAL A 144 0.74 3.15 27.56
N ALA A 145 0.22 4.35 27.82
CA ALA A 145 -0.55 5.11 26.83
C ALA A 145 0.29 5.45 25.59
N LEU A 146 1.54 5.89 25.77
CA LEU A 146 2.44 6.20 24.66
C LEU A 146 2.78 4.93 23.87
N PHE A 147 2.98 3.80 24.55
CA PHE A 147 3.22 2.51 23.90
C PHE A 147 2.06 2.07 23.03
N ILE A 148 0.83 2.16 23.54
CA ILE A 148 -0.37 1.85 22.77
C ILE A 148 -0.50 2.83 21.59
N ALA A 149 -0.38 4.14 21.83
CA ALA A 149 -0.55 5.15 20.79
C ALA A 149 0.47 5.02 19.66
N VAL A 150 1.76 4.86 19.99
CA VAL A 150 2.84 4.67 19.01
C VAL A 150 2.69 3.35 18.28
N THR A 151 2.28 2.30 18.97
CA THR A 151 1.96 1.02 18.34
C THR A 151 0.87 1.22 17.30
N LEU A 152 -0.30 1.74 17.69
CA LEU A 152 -1.41 2.00 16.77
C LEU A 152 -0.98 2.87 15.59
N LEU A 153 -0.24 3.95 15.84
CA LEU A 153 0.27 4.83 14.79
C LEU A 153 1.19 4.10 13.80
N ALA A 154 2.02 3.17 14.27
CA ALA A 154 2.87 2.35 13.40
C ALA A 154 2.07 1.28 12.63
N MET A 155 0.88 0.89 13.11
CA MET A 155 0.07 -0.17 12.47
C MET A 155 -0.96 0.38 11.47
N VAL A 156 -1.48 1.60 11.68
CA VAL A 156 -2.50 2.24 10.80
C VAL A 156 -2.04 2.37 9.33
N PRO A 157 -0.79 2.74 9.01
CA PRO A 157 -0.33 2.86 7.63
C PRO A 157 -0.37 1.54 6.86
N ALA A 158 -0.18 0.41 7.56
CA ALA A 158 -0.22 -0.94 7.00
C ALA A 158 -1.64 -1.40 6.60
N VAL A 159 -2.68 -0.75 7.12
CA VAL A 159 -4.08 -1.10 6.87
C VAL A 159 -4.79 -0.04 6.01
N GLY A 160 -4.41 1.24 6.13
CA GLY A 160 -5.17 2.36 5.58
C GLY A 160 -4.67 2.96 4.27
N LEU A 161 -3.39 2.77 3.89
CA LEU A 161 -2.85 3.42 2.69
C LEU A 161 -3.01 2.61 1.39
N ALA A 162 -3.34 1.32 1.48
CA ALA A 162 -3.66 0.49 0.32
C ALA A 162 -5.01 0.88 -0.34
N GLY A 163 -5.86 1.65 0.35
CA GLY A 163 -7.12 2.18 -0.20
C GLY A 163 -7.03 3.60 -0.77
N ALA A 164 -5.87 4.27 -0.62
CA ALA A 164 -5.64 5.63 -1.08
C ALA A 164 -4.78 5.65 -2.34
N GLU A 165 -5.01 4.71 -3.25
CA GLU A 165 -4.48 4.84 -4.61
C GLU A 165 -5.35 5.88 -5.33
N MET A 166 -4.80 7.08 -5.51
CA MET A 166 -5.21 7.97 -6.61
C MET A 166 -4.83 7.28 -7.91
N THR A 167 -5.55 6.24 -8.32
CA THR A 167 -5.39 5.68 -9.65
C THR A 167 -5.99 6.67 -10.63
N SER A 168 -5.13 7.25 -11.48
CA SER A 168 -5.54 7.88 -12.74
C SER A 168 -5.84 6.83 -13.81
N ASP A 169 -5.98 5.57 -13.42
CA ASP A 169 -6.33 4.50 -14.33
C ASP A 169 -7.78 4.68 -14.74
N THR A 170 -7.99 4.81 -16.03
CA THR A 170 -9.31 5.01 -16.64
C THR A 170 -9.44 4.08 -17.84
N VAL A 171 -10.66 3.65 -18.12
CA VAL A 171 -10.99 3.08 -19.44
C VAL A 171 -11.33 4.25 -20.34
N ILE A 172 -10.49 4.50 -21.34
CA ILE A 172 -10.67 5.55 -22.35
C ILE A 172 -11.32 4.89 -23.57
N VAL A 173 -12.42 5.49 -24.04
CA VAL A 173 -13.11 5.07 -25.27
C VAL A 173 -13.25 6.30 -26.15
N GLU A 174 -12.56 6.29 -27.28
CA GLU A 174 -12.53 7.40 -28.24
C GLU A 174 -13.02 6.92 -29.60
N PHE A 175 -14.07 7.58 -30.10
CA PHE A 175 -14.59 7.32 -31.43
C PHE A 175 -13.87 8.20 -32.44
N THR A 176 -13.08 7.57 -33.31
CA THR A 176 -12.38 8.25 -34.41
C THR A 176 -13.02 7.89 -35.75
N ASP A 177 -12.57 8.52 -36.83
CA ASP A 177 -13.02 8.18 -38.19
C ASP A 177 -12.51 6.81 -38.65
N GLU A 178 -11.37 6.34 -38.13
CA GLU A 178 -10.76 5.05 -38.50
C GLU A 178 -11.33 3.86 -37.72
N GLY A 179 -11.95 4.11 -36.56
CA GLY A 179 -12.46 3.08 -35.67
C GLY A 179 -12.71 3.58 -34.24
N VAL A 180 -13.07 2.66 -33.35
CA VAL A 180 -13.14 2.92 -31.91
C VAL A 180 -11.83 2.55 -31.25
N HIS A 181 -11.20 3.53 -30.60
CA HIS A 181 -10.00 3.34 -29.80
C HIS A 181 -10.40 3.08 -28.35
N ILE A 182 -9.94 1.98 -27.78
CA ILE A 182 -10.20 1.57 -26.40
C ILE A 182 -8.87 1.33 -25.72
N SER A 183 -8.62 2.10 -24.66
CA SER A 183 -7.38 2.04 -23.89
C SER A 183 -7.68 1.82 -22.42
N ALA A 184 -6.97 0.86 -21.84
CA ALA A 184 -6.99 0.51 -20.42
C ALA A 184 -5.60 -0.03 -20.05
N PRO A 185 -5.26 -0.14 -18.74
CA PRO A 185 -3.99 -0.74 -18.34
C PRO A 185 -3.76 -2.10 -19.03
N MET A 186 -2.58 -2.31 -19.64
CA MET A 186 -2.20 -3.51 -20.42
C MET A 186 -2.95 -3.77 -21.74
N VAL A 187 -3.97 -2.99 -22.11
CA VAL A 187 -4.72 -3.17 -23.36
C VAL A 187 -4.96 -1.83 -24.03
N ASP A 188 -4.32 -1.61 -25.17
CA ASP A 188 -4.43 -0.38 -25.95
C ASP A 188 -4.63 -0.72 -27.41
N ARG A 189 -5.86 -0.56 -27.93
CA ARG A 189 -6.21 -1.00 -29.28
C ARG A 189 -7.29 -0.15 -29.95
N THR A 190 -7.18 -0.07 -31.27
CA THR A 190 -8.21 0.50 -32.14
C THR A 190 -8.88 -0.60 -32.93
N PHE A 191 -10.21 -0.59 -32.97
CA PHE A 191 -11.06 -1.54 -33.69
C PHE A 191 -11.75 -0.81 -34.83
N LYS A 192 -11.49 -1.25 -36.07
CA LYS A 192 -12.19 -0.69 -37.23
C LYS A 192 -13.65 -1.12 -37.24
N TYR A 193 -14.54 -0.21 -37.62
CA TYR A 193 -15.98 -0.46 -37.54
C TYR A 193 -16.48 -1.58 -38.46
N ASP A 194 -15.86 -1.77 -39.62
CA ASP A 194 -16.21 -2.77 -40.64
C ASP A 194 -15.81 -4.20 -40.27
N GLU A 195 -14.88 -4.35 -39.34
CA GLU A 195 -14.39 -5.64 -38.85
C GLU A 195 -15.05 -6.06 -37.52
N ILE A 196 -15.96 -5.23 -36.98
CA ILE A 196 -16.71 -5.53 -35.74
C ILE A 196 -17.91 -6.41 -36.06
N GLU A 197 -17.95 -7.57 -35.43
CA GLU A 197 -19.04 -8.54 -35.55
C GLU A 197 -19.73 -8.76 -34.20
N GLN A 198 -20.98 -9.23 -34.22
CA GLN A 198 -21.73 -9.64 -33.01
C GLN A 198 -21.70 -8.62 -31.86
N LEU A 199 -21.90 -7.35 -32.18
CA LEU A 199 -21.99 -6.26 -31.19
C LEU A 199 -23.24 -6.44 -30.31
N GLY A 200 -23.06 -6.36 -28.99
CA GLY A 200 -24.12 -6.43 -28.01
C GLY A 200 -23.82 -5.66 -26.73
N LEU A 201 -24.86 -5.44 -25.94
CA LEU A 201 -24.78 -4.86 -24.60
C LEU A 201 -25.47 -5.81 -23.64
N ASP A 202 -24.75 -6.20 -22.59
CA ASP A 202 -25.32 -6.96 -21.46
C ASP A 202 -25.41 -6.04 -20.23
N PRO A 203 -26.62 -5.70 -19.75
CA PRO A 203 -26.82 -4.86 -18.56
C PRO A 203 -26.29 -5.47 -17.26
N ASN A 204 -26.13 -6.79 -17.20
CA ASN A 204 -25.66 -7.51 -16.00
C ASN A 204 -24.59 -8.54 -16.38
N PHE A 205 -23.54 -8.04 -17.04
CA PHE A 205 -22.48 -8.85 -17.59
C PHE A 205 -21.67 -9.58 -16.52
N ASP A 206 -21.61 -10.91 -16.62
CA ASP A 206 -20.71 -11.72 -15.80
C ASP A 206 -19.29 -11.71 -16.39
N LYS A 207 -18.39 -11.01 -15.71
CA LYS A 207 -16.97 -10.92 -16.06
C LYS A 207 -16.26 -12.28 -15.99
N GLY A 208 -16.76 -13.23 -15.20
CA GLY A 208 -16.14 -14.54 -15.02
C GLY A 208 -14.76 -14.48 -14.36
N LYS A 209 -13.85 -15.36 -14.75
CA LYS A 209 -12.53 -15.53 -14.14
C LYS A 209 -11.43 -14.82 -14.93
N ARG A 210 -10.60 -14.03 -14.24
CA ARG A 210 -9.38 -13.44 -14.79
C ARG A 210 -8.34 -14.53 -15.04
N LEU A 211 -7.77 -14.59 -16.24
CA LEU A 211 -6.67 -15.50 -16.59
C LEU A 211 -5.32 -14.79 -16.52
N ILE A 212 -5.18 -13.67 -17.22
CA ILE A 212 -3.94 -12.86 -17.28
C ILE A 212 -4.36 -11.41 -17.47
N GLY A 213 -3.90 -10.49 -16.61
CA GLY A 213 -4.23 -9.08 -16.80
C GLY A 213 -4.04 -8.22 -15.56
N TYR A 214 -4.45 -6.97 -15.68
CA TYR A 214 -4.45 -5.97 -14.62
C TYR A 214 -5.81 -5.99 -13.91
N GLY A 215 -5.83 -5.74 -12.61
CA GLY A 215 -7.09 -5.52 -11.93
C GLY A 215 -6.92 -4.95 -10.53
N THR A 216 -7.70 -3.91 -10.29
CA THR A 216 -7.83 -3.16 -9.04
C THR A 216 -9.32 -3.13 -8.64
N PRO A 217 -9.65 -2.61 -7.44
CA PRO A 217 -11.04 -2.38 -7.05
C PRO A 217 -11.83 -1.44 -7.99
N TYR A 218 -11.14 -0.71 -8.86
CA TYR A 218 -11.72 0.28 -9.76
C TYR A 218 -11.75 -0.18 -11.22
N ILE A 219 -10.70 -0.84 -11.72
CA ILE A 219 -10.58 -1.27 -13.12
C ILE A 219 -10.06 -2.70 -13.23
N CYS A 220 -10.55 -3.44 -14.21
CA CYS A 220 -10.09 -4.76 -14.62
C CYS A 220 -9.84 -4.76 -16.13
N SER A 221 -8.65 -5.23 -16.53
CA SER A 221 -8.31 -5.34 -17.95
C SER A 221 -7.40 -6.53 -18.25
N GLY A 222 -7.48 -7.05 -19.47
CA GLY A 222 -6.70 -8.20 -19.93
C GLY A 222 -7.55 -9.39 -20.33
N THR A 223 -7.02 -10.61 -20.23
CA THR A 223 -7.68 -11.86 -20.66
C THR A 223 -8.54 -12.46 -19.55
N PHE A 224 -9.81 -12.66 -19.86
CA PHE A 224 -10.84 -13.22 -18.98
C PHE A 224 -11.51 -14.43 -19.63
N LYS A 225 -12.20 -15.22 -18.80
CA LYS A 225 -13.01 -16.35 -19.27
C LYS A 225 -14.36 -16.42 -18.54
N ASN A 226 -15.45 -16.46 -19.32
CA ASN A 226 -16.80 -16.71 -18.81
C ASN A 226 -17.52 -17.75 -19.69
N ASP A 227 -18.69 -18.20 -19.24
CA ASP A 227 -19.47 -19.23 -19.94
C ASP A 227 -20.11 -18.71 -21.24
N ALA A 228 -20.35 -17.40 -21.34
CA ALA A 228 -21.02 -16.78 -22.47
C ALA A 228 -20.09 -16.52 -23.67
N LEU A 229 -18.90 -15.98 -23.44
CA LEU A 229 -17.94 -15.55 -24.48
C LEU A 229 -16.71 -16.47 -24.58
N GLY A 230 -16.57 -17.46 -23.69
CA GLY A 230 -15.36 -18.25 -23.60
C GLY A 230 -14.18 -17.38 -23.17
N SER A 231 -13.04 -17.45 -23.87
CA SER A 231 -11.84 -16.66 -23.58
C SER A 231 -11.88 -15.34 -24.34
N TYR A 232 -11.84 -14.20 -23.64
CA TYR A 232 -12.05 -12.88 -24.22
C TYR A 232 -11.15 -11.82 -23.57
N THR A 233 -11.08 -10.62 -24.17
CA THR A 233 -10.32 -9.48 -23.61
C THR A 233 -11.28 -8.47 -22.98
N LEU A 234 -11.07 -8.13 -21.72
CA LEU A 234 -11.88 -7.19 -20.95
C LEU A 234 -11.14 -5.85 -20.79
N MET A 235 -11.87 -4.73 -20.84
CA MET A 235 -11.42 -3.37 -20.52
C MET A 235 -12.55 -2.66 -19.74
N SER A 236 -12.60 -2.81 -18.41
CA SER A 236 -13.81 -2.46 -17.66
C SER A 236 -13.54 -1.86 -16.29
N TYR A 237 -14.39 -0.92 -15.87
CA TYR A 237 -14.57 -0.54 -14.47
C TYR A 237 -15.21 -1.68 -13.67
N THR A 238 -14.58 -2.05 -12.56
CA THR A 238 -14.91 -3.23 -11.75
C THR A 238 -16.33 -3.17 -11.19
N LYS A 239 -16.80 -1.99 -10.77
CA LYS A 239 -18.12 -1.79 -10.12
C LYS A 239 -19.28 -1.54 -11.08
N VAL A 240 -18.99 -1.23 -12.35
CA VAL A 240 -20.01 -1.01 -13.38
C VAL A 240 -20.41 -2.37 -13.95
N LYS A 241 -21.73 -2.62 -14.00
CA LYS A 241 -22.30 -3.92 -14.40
C LYS A 241 -22.57 -4.03 -15.89
N PRO A 242 -23.14 -3.00 -16.57
CA PRO A 242 -23.31 -3.06 -18.00
C PRO A 242 -21.96 -3.20 -18.69
N CYS A 243 -21.92 -4.01 -19.74
CA CYS A 243 -20.72 -4.20 -20.55
C CYS A 243 -21.10 -4.35 -22.02
N VAL A 244 -20.45 -3.56 -22.86
CA VAL A 244 -20.49 -3.72 -24.31
C VAL A 244 -19.56 -4.85 -24.69
N PHE A 245 -19.99 -5.75 -25.56
CA PHE A 245 -19.14 -6.80 -26.09
C PHE A 245 -19.29 -6.90 -27.61
N PHE A 246 -18.23 -7.37 -28.26
CA PHE A 246 -18.22 -7.60 -29.70
C PHE A 246 -17.16 -8.64 -30.06
N LEU A 247 -17.34 -9.29 -31.19
CA LEU A 247 -16.37 -10.17 -31.82
C LEU A 247 -15.51 -9.34 -32.79
N TYR A 248 -14.20 -9.54 -32.75
CA TYR A 248 -13.28 -8.92 -33.70
C TYR A 248 -12.21 -9.94 -34.09
N GLY A 249 -12.23 -10.34 -35.37
CA GLY A 249 -11.51 -11.53 -35.84
C GLY A 249 -12.02 -12.79 -35.13
N GLU A 250 -11.15 -13.49 -34.40
CA GLU A 250 -11.49 -14.76 -33.72
C GLU A 250 -11.67 -14.61 -32.20
N ARG A 251 -11.72 -13.37 -31.68
CA ARG A 251 -11.74 -13.14 -30.23
C ARG A 251 -12.78 -12.10 -29.84
N TYR A 252 -13.48 -12.38 -28.74
CA TYR A 252 -14.37 -11.41 -28.11
C TYR A 252 -13.60 -10.35 -27.32
N PHE A 253 -14.13 -9.14 -27.38
CA PHE A 253 -13.72 -7.99 -26.60
C PHE A 253 -14.93 -7.47 -25.82
N ALA A 254 -14.71 -7.04 -24.59
CA ALA A 254 -15.76 -6.45 -23.78
C ALA A 254 -15.24 -5.23 -23.02
N PHE A 255 -16.03 -4.16 -22.95
CA PHE A 255 -15.66 -2.94 -22.24
C PHE A 255 -16.86 -2.26 -21.59
N ASN A 256 -16.57 -1.42 -20.59
CA ASN A 256 -17.54 -0.46 -20.08
C ASN A 256 -16.88 0.85 -19.67
N GLN A 257 -17.70 1.87 -19.44
CA GLN A 257 -17.26 3.18 -19.01
C GLN A 257 -17.54 3.41 -17.52
N LEU A 258 -17.22 4.62 -17.05
CA LEU A 258 -17.28 4.99 -15.63
C LEU A 258 -18.69 4.84 -15.02
N THR A 259 -19.75 4.91 -15.83
CA THR A 259 -21.13 4.71 -15.40
C THR A 259 -21.92 3.85 -16.38
N ASP A 260 -23.07 3.36 -15.92
CA ASP A 260 -24.04 2.61 -16.72
C ASP A 260 -24.51 3.46 -17.92
N GLU A 261 -24.80 4.75 -17.70
CA GLU A 261 -25.24 5.67 -18.76
C GLU A 261 -24.15 5.92 -19.81
N LEU A 262 -22.90 6.11 -19.38
CA LEU A 262 -21.78 6.28 -20.31
C LEU A 262 -21.53 5.01 -21.13
N THR A 263 -21.72 3.85 -20.51
CA THR A 263 -21.60 2.55 -21.20
C THR A 263 -22.70 2.38 -22.24
N GLN A 264 -23.93 2.77 -21.90
CA GLN A 264 -25.06 2.78 -22.83
C GLN A 264 -24.82 3.74 -24.00
N GLN A 265 -24.33 4.96 -23.73
CA GLN A 265 -24.00 5.94 -24.77
C GLN A 265 -22.92 5.41 -25.72
N ALA A 266 -21.87 4.80 -25.18
CA ALA A 266 -20.80 4.19 -25.99
C ALA A 266 -21.33 3.05 -26.87
N TYR A 267 -22.25 2.24 -26.36
CA TYR A 267 -22.90 1.19 -27.15
C TYR A 267 -23.70 1.78 -28.32
N GLU A 268 -24.53 2.79 -28.06
CA GLU A 268 -25.37 3.43 -29.08
C GLU A 268 -24.53 4.11 -30.16
N GLU A 269 -23.46 4.79 -29.75
CA GLU A 269 -22.51 5.42 -30.68
C GLU A 269 -21.82 4.37 -31.55
N LEU A 270 -21.28 3.30 -30.94
CA LEU A 270 -20.63 2.21 -31.66
C LEU A 270 -21.59 1.53 -32.64
N LEU A 271 -22.82 1.23 -32.20
CA LEU A 271 -23.87 0.63 -33.03
C LEU A 271 -24.20 1.51 -34.24
N SER A 272 -24.26 2.83 -34.05
CA SER A 272 -24.54 3.78 -35.14
C SER A 272 -23.44 3.84 -36.20
N LYS A 273 -22.19 3.55 -35.82
CA LYS A 273 -21.01 3.56 -36.70
C LYS A 273 -20.86 2.24 -37.44
N VAL A 274 -21.05 1.12 -36.73
CA VAL A 274 -21.02 -0.23 -37.32
C VAL A 274 -22.17 -0.41 -38.33
N ALA A 275 -23.35 0.13 -38.07
CA ALA A 275 -24.48 0.05 -39.01
C ALA A 275 -24.33 0.91 -40.28
N LYS A 276 -23.32 1.78 -40.35
CA LYS A 276 -23.06 2.67 -41.50
C LYS A 276 -21.87 2.23 -42.36
N GLY A 277 -21.04 1.31 -41.88
CA GLY A 277 -19.97 0.64 -42.65
C GLY A 277 -20.53 -0.53 -43.44
#